data_AF-A0A950FN54-F1
#
_entry.id   AF-A0A950FN54-F1
#
_cell.length_a   1.000
_cell.length_b   1.000
_cell.length_c   1.000
_cell.angle_alpha   90.00
_cell.angle_beta   90.00
_cell.angle_gamma   90.00
#
_symmetry.space_group_name_H-M   'P 1'
#
loop_
_entity.id
_entity.type
_entity.pdbx_description
1 polymer ?
#
loop_
_entity_poly.entity_id
_entity_poly.type
_entity_poly.pdbx_seq_one_letter_code
_entity_poly.pdbx_strand_id
1 'polypeptide(L)'
;MNPRLVNLLASFIRGSSDYTLARLEFCVRFEGRPAPPVLDRLPDASEATLRARWDGIEEQLAAIRAFVKQVESGSGTDQRTDPAFRWLRRTVRELDQYARALRWVLTVHGGDAAP
;
A
#
# COMPACT_ATOMS: atom_id res chain seq x y z
N MET A 1 5.76 -19.28 -13.39
CA MET A 1 5.22 -18.18 -12.55
C MET A 1 3.75 -18.00 -12.91
N ASN A 2 2.83 -18.01 -11.93
CA ASN A 2 1.39 -17.90 -12.19
C ASN A 2 1.08 -16.51 -12.82
N PRO A 3 0.52 -16.42 -14.04
CA PRO A 3 0.27 -15.14 -14.71
C PRO A 3 -0.65 -14.22 -13.91
N ARG A 4 -1.53 -14.77 -13.06
CA ARG A 4 -2.37 -13.99 -12.14
C ARG A 4 -1.55 -13.29 -11.07
N LEU A 5 -0.54 -13.96 -10.51
CA LEU A 5 0.38 -13.38 -9.53
C LEU A 5 1.23 -12.27 -10.16
N VAL A 6 1.73 -12.48 -11.38
CA VAL A 6 2.51 -11.47 -12.10
C VAL A 6 1.68 -10.21 -12.35
N ASN A 7 0.45 -10.37 -12.85
CA ASN A 7 -0.45 -9.24 -13.07
C ASN A 7 -0.78 -8.51 -11.77
N LEU A 8 -1.03 -9.25 -10.69
CA LEU A 8 -1.32 -8.65 -9.39
C LEU A 8 -0.12 -7.90 -8.80
N LEU A 9 1.10 -8.45 -8.96
CA LEU A 9 2.34 -7.77 -8.57
C LEU A 9 2.57 -6.51 -9.39
N ALA A 10 2.33 -6.56 -10.70
CA ALA A 10 2.43 -5.37 -11.55
C ALA A 10 1.43 -4.29 -11.13
N SER A 11 0.18 -4.65 -10.83
CA SER A 11 -0.82 -3.75 -10.28
C SER A 11 -0.42 -3.17 -8.93
N PHE A 12 0.15 -3.99 -8.03
CA PHE A 12 0.65 -3.53 -6.73
C PHE A 12 1.83 -2.56 -6.88
N ILE A 13 2.80 -2.87 -7.74
CA ILE A 13 3.95 -2.00 -8.03
C ILE A 13 3.46 -0.65 -8.58
N ARG A 14 2.50 -0.67 -9.51
CA ARG A 14 1.88 0.57 -10.01
C ARG A 14 1.19 1.35 -8.89
N GLY A 15 0.36 0.69 -8.09
CA GLY A 15 -0.32 1.31 -6.95
C GLY A 15 0.64 1.91 -5.91
N SER A 16 1.81 1.29 -5.70
CA SER A 16 2.85 1.81 -4.81
C SER A 16 3.48 3.11 -5.34
N SER A 17 3.54 3.25 -6.67
CA SER A 17 4.04 4.46 -7.33
C SER A 17 3.01 5.59 -7.21
N ASP A 18 1.73 5.28 -7.45
CA ASP A 18 0.63 6.22 -7.26
C ASP A 18 0.53 6.69 -5.80
N TYR A 19 0.73 5.78 -4.84
CA TYR A 19 0.83 6.12 -3.42
C TYR A 19 2.00 7.05 -3.12
N THR A 20 3.17 6.79 -3.68
CA THR A 20 4.36 7.62 -3.49
C THR A 20 4.10 9.06 -3.96
N LEU A 21 3.46 9.22 -5.11
CA LEU A 21 3.08 10.54 -5.62
C LEU A 21 2.02 11.21 -4.72
N ALA A 22 0.97 10.48 -4.33
CA ALA A 22 -0.06 11.01 -3.44
C ALA A 22 0.50 11.44 -2.07
N ARG A 23 1.47 10.68 -1.55
CA ARG A 23 2.20 11.03 -0.33
C ARG A 23 2.99 12.32 -0.50
N LEU A 24 3.73 12.47 -1.60
CA LEU A 24 4.51 13.68 -1.87
C LEU A 24 3.60 14.90 -1.99
N GLU A 25 2.49 14.79 -2.73
CA GLU A 25 1.51 15.87 -2.85
C GLU A 25 0.93 16.26 -1.49
N PHE A 26 0.56 15.27 -0.66
CA PHE A 26 0.08 15.53 0.70
C PHE A 26 1.14 16.23 1.56
N CYS A 27 2.40 15.80 1.52
CA CYS A 27 3.48 16.41 2.28
C CYS A 27 3.76 17.87 1.87
N VAL A 28 3.74 18.16 0.56
CA VAL A 28 3.91 19.52 0.04
C VAL A 28 2.74 20.41 0.47
N ARG A 29 1.52 19.87 0.47
CA ARG A 29 0.31 20.61 0.84
C ARG A 29 0.21 20.92 2.33
N PHE A 30 0.69 20.02 3.18
CA PHE A 30 0.58 20.08 4.64
C PHE A 30 1.95 20.11 5.32
N GLU A 31 2.77 21.09 4.94
CA GLU A 31 4.10 21.31 5.53
C GLU A 31 4.02 21.46 7.06
N GLY A 32 5.00 20.88 7.77
CA GLY A 32 5.08 20.93 9.23
C GLY A 32 4.13 19.97 9.96
N ARG A 33 3.34 19.17 9.24
CA ARG A 33 2.47 18.13 9.83
C ARG A 33 3.08 16.73 9.69
N PRO A 34 2.63 15.74 10.49
CA PRO A 34 3.07 14.36 10.34
C PRO A 34 2.86 13.87 8.89
N ALA A 35 3.93 13.35 8.30
CA ALA A 35 3.90 12.81 6.95
C ALA A 35 3.30 11.39 6.96
N PRO A 36 2.61 10.98 5.87
CA PRO A 36 2.27 9.58 5.68
C PRO A 36 3.54 8.71 5.73
N PRO A 37 3.49 7.48 6.27
CA PRO A 37 4.64 6.57 6.26
C PRO A 37 5.13 6.25 4.84
N VAL A 38 6.36 5.77 4.69
CA VAL A 38 6.88 5.33 3.39
C VAL A 38 6.48 3.87 3.16
N LEU A 39 6.17 3.53 1.91
CA LEU A 39 6.01 2.15 1.45
C LEU A 39 7.24 1.80 0.61
N ASP A 40 7.95 0.73 0.99
CA ASP A 40 9.10 0.28 0.24
C ASP A 40 8.68 -0.29 -1.12
N ARG A 41 9.44 0.09 -2.15
CA ARG A 41 9.19 -0.40 -3.49
C ARG A 41 9.68 -1.84 -3.63
N LEU A 42 8.83 -2.69 -4.20
CA LEU A 42 9.27 -4.00 -4.70
C LEU A 42 10.15 -3.80 -5.94
N PRO A 43 11.38 -4.36 -5.97
CA PRO A 43 12.30 -4.16 -7.07
C PRO A 43 11.85 -4.85 -8.37
N ASP A 44 11.11 -5.96 -8.26
CA ASP A 44 10.63 -6.74 -9.39
C ASP A 44 9.29 -7.43 -9.08
N ALA A 45 8.64 -7.95 -10.12
CA ALA A 45 7.45 -8.77 -10.03
C ALA A 45 7.80 -10.26 -9.85
N SER A 46 8.73 -10.57 -8.95
CA SER A 46 9.12 -11.94 -8.60
C SER A 46 8.38 -12.43 -7.35
N GLU A 47 7.89 -13.66 -7.41
CA GLU A 47 7.30 -14.32 -6.23
C GLU A 47 8.32 -14.49 -5.09
N ALA A 48 9.58 -14.80 -5.41
CA ALA A 48 10.63 -14.98 -4.42
C ALA A 48 10.90 -13.67 -3.65
N THR A 49 11.01 -12.56 -4.38
CA THR A 49 11.17 -11.22 -3.80
C THR A 49 9.95 -10.84 -2.95
N LEU A 50 8.75 -11.14 -3.44
CA LEU A 50 7.51 -10.90 -2.71
C LEU A 50 7.53 -11.64 -1.37
N ARG A 51 7.75 -12.96 -1.38
CA ARG A 51 7.77 -13.78 -0.15
C ARG A 51 8.81 -13.31 0.86
N ALA A 52 10.01 -12.93 0.40
CA ALA A 52 11.08 -12.47 1.27
C ALA A 52 10.79 -11.12 1.95
N ARG A 53 9.95 -10.28 1.34
CA ARG A 53 9.67 -8.91 1.82
C ARG A 53 8.24 -8.71 2.30
N TRP A 54 7.39 -9.72 2.20
CA TRP A 54 5.94 -9.61 2.39
C TRP A 54 5.59 -9.09 3.78
N ASP A 55 6.18 -9.65 4.82
CA ASP A 55 5.87 -9.28 6.20
C ASP A 55 6.17 -7.79 6.46
N GLY A 56 7.30 -7.28 5.97
CA GLY A 56 7.64 -5.86 6.07
C GLY A 56 6.68 -4.96 5.30
N ILE A 57 6.22 -5.40 4.12
CA ILE A 57 5.21 -4.68 3.34
C ILE A 57 3.88 -4.64 4.10
N GLU A 58 3.46 -5.73 4.75
CA GLU A 58 2.22 -5.76 5.53
C GLU A 58 2.27 -4.82 6.73
N GLU A 59 3.40 -4.75 7.43
CA GLU A 59 3.63 -3.81 8.54
C GLU A 59 3.57 -2.35 8.06
N GLN A 60 4.23 -2.04 6.95
CA GLN A 60 4.20 -0.70 6.35
C GLN A 60 2.79 -0.31 5.94
N LEU A 61 2.05 -1.20 5.28
CA LEU A 61 0.64 -0.96 4.92
C LEU A 61 -0.24 -0.76 6.17
N ALA A 62 0.04 -1.48 7.26
CA ALA A 62 -0.67 -1.27 8.52
C ALA A 62 -0.42 0.13 9.09
N ALA A 63 0.82 0.60 9.10
CA ALA A 63 1.18 1.95 9.54
C ALA A 63 0.52 3.02 8.65
N ILE A 64 0.50 2.81 7.33
CA ILE A 64 -0.14 3.73 6.37
C ILE A 64 -1.65 3.81 6.60
N ARG A 65 -2.32 2.67 6.83
CA ARG A 65 -3.76 2.63 7.17
C ARG A 65 -4.04 3.34 8.50
N ALA A 66 -3.17 3.16 9.49
CA ALA A 66 -3.29 3.83 10.78
C ALA A 66 -3.19 5.35 10.63
N PHE A 67 -2.25 5.84 9.81
CA PHE A 67 -2.13 7.26 9.49
C PHE A 67 -3.40 7.82 8.84
N VAL A 68 -3.94 7.16 7.81
CA VAL A 68 -5.19 7.60 7.16
C VAL A 68 -6.33 7.68 8.17
N LYS A 69 -6.47 6.66 9.03
CA LYS A 69 -7.50 6.63 10.07
C LYS A 69 -7.31 7.79 11.08
N GLN A 70 -6.07 8.09 11.46
CA GLN A 70 -5.75 9.20 12.35
C GLN A 70 -6.23 10.54 11.75
N VAL A 71 -5.90 10.80 10.48
CA VAL A 71 -6.34 12.02 9.78
C VAL A 71 -7.87 12.07 9.63
N GLU A 72 -8.52 10.94 9.35
CA GLU A 72 -9.99 10.87 9.28
C GLU A 72 -10.68 11.14 10.63
N SER A 73 -10.05 10.70 11.73
CA SER A 73 -10.54 10.90 13.10
C SER A 73 -10.20 12.26 13.70
N GLY A 74 -9.33 13.04 13.05
CA GLY A 74 -8.94 14.36 13.50
C GLY A 74 -10.12 15.35 13.52
N SER A 75 -10.13 16.26 14.50
CA SER A 75 -11.16 17.29 14.63
C SER A 75 -11.09 18.38 13.56
N GLY A 76 -9.97 18.53 12.86
CA GLY A 76 -9.78 19.51 11.79
C GLY A 76 -10.34 19.03 10.45
N THR A 77 -11.35 19.72 9.92
CA THR A 77 -11.98 19.39 8.62
C THR A 77 -11.07 19.60 7.43
N ASP A 78 -10.13 20.56 7.50
CA ASP A 78 -9.38 21.04 6.34
C ASP A 78 -8.57 19.94 5.65
N GLN A 79 -7.87 19.10 6.42
CA GLN A 79 -7.11 17.97 5.87
C GLN A 79 -8.01 16.91 5.27
N ARG A 80 -9.10 16.57 5.95
CA ARG A 80 -9.99 15.47 5.57
C ARG A 80 -10.73 15.76 4.26
N THR A 81 -11.05 17.03 4.01
CA THR A 81 -11.77 17.46 2.80
C THR A 81 -10.84 17.82 1.64
N ASP A 82 -9.54 17.98 1.89
CA ASP A 82 -8.56 18.38 0.87
C ASP A 82 -8.41 17.29 -0.22
N PRO A 83 -8.31 17.70 -1.51
CA PRO A 83 -8.12 16.78 -2.63
C PRO A 83 -6.89 15.87 -2.48
N ALA A 84 -5.77 16.37 -1.96
CA ALA A 84 -4.54 15.59 -1.80
C ALA A 84 -4.75 14.43 -0.81
N PHE A 85 -5.47 14.69 0.30
CA PHE A 85 -5.82 13.62 1.24
C PHE A 85 -6.83 12.63 0.64
N ARG A 86 -7.81 13.12 -0.12
CA ARG A 86 -8.78 12.25 -0.81
C ARG A 86 -8.06 11.30 -1.78
N TRP A 87 -7.07 11.80 -2.51
CA TRP A 87 -6.25 11.00 -3.41
C TRP A 87 -5.40 9.98 -2.64
N LEU A 88 -4.69 10.41 -1.59
CA LEU A 88 -3.93 9.53 -0.70
C LEU A 88 -4.81 8.40 -0.14
N ARG A 89 -5.99 8.73 0.37
CA ARG A 89 -6.92 7.73 0.91
C ARG A 89 -7.36 6.74 -0.15
N ARG A 90 -7.58 7.20 -1.39
CA ARG A 90 -7.96 6.33 -2.50
C ARG A 90 -6.83 5.34 -2.83
N THR A 91 -5.59 5.82 -3.00
CA THR A 91 -4.44 4.96 -3.34
C THR A 91 -4.15 3.95 -2.24
N VAL A 92 -4.31 4.33 -0.96
CA VAL A 92 -4.19 3.39 0.18
C VAL A 92 -5.26 2.30 0.14
N ARG A 93 -6.51 2.62 -0.24
CA ARG A 93 -7.57 1.59 -0.37
C ARG A 93 -7.29 0.63 -1.52
N GLU A 94 -6.81 1.13 -2.65
CA GLU A 94 -6.42 0.30 -3.80
C GLU A 94 -5.24 -0.63 -3.44
N LEU A 95 -4.22 -0.11 -2.76
CA LEU A 95 -3.11 -0.90 -2.24
C LEU A 95 -3.56 -1.98 -1.25
N ASP A 96 -4.49 -1.67 -0.34
CA ASP A 96 -5.03 -2.65 0.60
C ASP A 96 -5.75 -3.80 -0.12
N GLN A 97 -6.49 -3.50 -1.19
CA GLN A 97 -7.15 -4.52 -2.00
C GLN A 97 -6.15 -5.45 -2.68
N TYR A 98 -5.11 -4.88 -3.32
CA TYR A 98 -4.06 -5.68 -3.92
C TYR A 98 -3.29 -6.50 -2.88
N ALA A 99 -3.02 -5.93 -1.71
CA ALA A 99 -2.32 -6.63 -0.65
C ALA A 99 -3.11 -7.83 -0.11
N ARG A 100 -4.43 -7.68 0.08
CA ARG A 100 -5.31 -8.80 0.46
C ARG A 100 -5.34 -9.90 -0.59
N ALA A 101 -5.39 -9.52 -1.88
CA ALA A 101 -5.34 -10.48 -2.97
C ALA A 101 -3.98 -11.22 -3.00
N LEU A 102 -2.86 -10.51 -2.78
CA LEU A 102 -1.52 -11.10 -2.73
C LEU A 102 -1.41 -12.08 -1.56
N ARG A 103 -1.88 -11.69 -0.36
CA ARG A 103 -1.95 -12.57 0.81
C ARG A 103 -2.74 -13.85 0.52
N TRP A 104 -3.88 -13.73 -0.13
CA TRP A 104 -4.70 -14.89 -0.51
C TRP A 104 -3.94 -15.82 -1.47
N VAL A 105 -3.27 -15.28 -2.50
CA VAL A 105 -2.46 -16.08 -3.43
C VAL A 105 -1.30 -16.78 -2.69
N LEU A 106 -0.59 -16.06 -1.83
CA LEU A 106 0.53 -16.61 -1.05
C LEU A 106 0.12 -17.73 -0.09
N THR A 107 -1.06 -17.60 0.53
CA THR A 107 -1.61 -18.60 1.47
C THR A 107 -2.18 -19.82 0.76
N VAL A 108 -2.91 -19.65 -0.34
CA VAL A 108 -3.49 -20.77 -1.10
C VAL A 108 -2.40 -21.56 -1.84
N HIS A 109 -1.45 -20.89 -2.51
CA HIS A 109 -0.41 -21.57 -3.29
C HIS A 109 0.79 -22.01 -2.42
N GLY A 110 0.85 -21.61 -1.15
CA GLY A 110 1.80 -22.14 -0.18
C GLY A 110 1.39 -23.50 0.41
N GLY A 111 0.12 -23.89 0.26
CA GLY A 111 -0.43 -25.15 0.80
C GLY A 111 -0.29 -26.35 -0.13
N ASP A 112 -0.10 -26.16 -1.44
CA ASP A 112 0.11 -27.24 -2.42
C ASP A 112 1.53 -27.85 -2.37
N ALA A 113 2.34 -27.43 -1.41
CA ALA A 113 3.62 -28.02 -1.07
C ALA A 113 3.54 -28.74 0.30
N ALA A 114 2.73 -29.79 0.37
CA ALA A 114 2.80 -30.80 1.42
C ALA A 114 2.58 -32.18 0.75
N PRO A 115 3.32 -33.23 1.21
CA PRO A 115 3.76 -34.38 0.40
C PRO A 115 2.67 -35.30 -0.14
#